data_AF-A0AAV8EQ91-F1
#
_entry.id   AF-A0AAV8EQ91-F1
#
_cell.length_a   1.000
_cell.length_b   1.000
_cell.length_c   1.000
_cell.angle_alpha   90.00
_cell.angle_beta   90.00
_cell.angle_gamma   90.00
#
_symmetry.space_group_name_H-M   'P 1'
#
loop_
_entity.id
_entity.type
_entity.pdbx_description
1 polymer ?
#
loop_
_entity_poly.entity_id
_entity_poly.type
_entity_poly.pdbx_seq_one_letter_code
_entity_poly.pdbx_strand_id
1 'polypeptide(L)'
;MSSLSLAHAIGTQKIRSFISGSYANPFLGGTGNGCMSVSVSVPHSAQNRVSIRVLARKGKKKHERPWPDLNEIDPEWKPEHLMHLSPYKPLKEKPRMLNLQFEKPILKLKKRLDEVKEFAKTSKHDLTELVESMEARYYELASRFYAALEPIERVHIARHPQRPTFLDHVINMTDRWIELHGDRAGYDDPAIVCCLGSMEGRTYMFIGQQKGRNSKENIKRNFGMPTPHGYRKALRFMRYAEKHGFPIITFVDTPGAFADLKSEELNQGEAIANNLRSMFGIKVPIITIVIGEGGSGGALAIACSNKILMLENAVFFVASPEACAAILYKSAKEAPKAAEKLKITAAGLKEMGVCDYIVPEPLGGAHRDPALASKLLKIAILRELAVFRNNSVTVDHILFQRKLKFRKIGKYKELDPVDPAKLRNMKRREVPYSAFNYTDPTPYDKEQLEAALEDVKTFLSEEEIEHLISDENLKKLEKELDVEWNKALFKLGLYGDAKTLHKEIGEVLGDPYAEGELPKELQKKVDRLGKSLCEQLARPETVPSLRAKFQLYHFALNLRIFLLNDDWKDVEDDKDDEEDENQDDVKMESAFSFLDEKPAVAVVAGKKKKGRKA
;
A
#
# COMPACT_ATOMS: atom_id res chain seq x y z
N MET A 1 44.00 8.22 21.78
CA MET A 1 43.48 7.30 20.76
C MET A 1 42.94 6.08 21.48
N SER A 2 41.66 5.78 21.32
CA SER A 2 41.01 4.56 21.83
C SER A 2 39.73 4.34 21.04
N SER A 3 39.48 3.08 20.67
CA SER A 3 38.27 2.49 20.08
C SER A 3 38.00 2.77 18.59
N LEU A 4 38.74 2.10 17.69
CA LEU A 4 38.28 1.84 16.33
C LEU A 4 37.75 0.40 16.27
N SER A 5 36.42 0.30 16.21
CA SER A 5 35.63 -0.93 16.18
C SER A 5 35.74 -1.65 14.82
N LEU A 6 35.74 -2.98 14.88
CA LEU A 6 36.03 -3.99 13.85
C LEU A 6 35.32 -3.78 12.48
N ALA A 7 34.28 -2.95 12.40
CA ALA A 7 33.53 -2.68 11.18
C ALA A 7 34.29 -1.78 10.18
N HIS A 8 35.24 -0.97 10.65
CA HIS A 8 35.99 -0.04 9.79
C HIS A 8 37.14 -0.71 9.01
N ALA A 9 37.72 -1.80 9.55
CA ALA A 9 38.87 -2.47 8.94
C ALA A 9 38.52 -3.33 7.71
N ILE A 10 37.26 -3.74 7.56
CA ILE A 10 36.83 -4.63 6.46
C ILE A 10 36.52 -3.84 5.18
N GLY A 11 36.28 -2.52 5.28
CA GLY A 11 35.71 -1.71 4.19
C GLY A 11 36.71 -0.99 3.26
N THR A 12 37.97 -0.81 3.65
CA THR A 12 38.83 0.19 2.99
C THR A 12 39.83 -0.33 1.96
N GLN A 13 40.14 -1.64 1.92
CA GLN A 13 41.27 -2.13 1.10
C GLN A 13 40.94 -2.76 -0.27
N LYS A 14 39.67 -2.97 -0.68
CA LYS A 14 39.35 -3.68 -1.94
C LYS A 14 38.19 -3.13 -2.79
N ILE A 15 37.80 -1.87 -2.61
CA ILE A 15 36.72 -1.25 -3.42
C ILE A 15 37.23 -0.53 -4.68
N ARG A 16 38.54 -0.29 -4.83
CA ARG A 16 39.08 0.52 -5.94
C ARG A 16 39.19 -0.16 -7.32
N SER A 17 38.92 -1.47 -7.49
CA SER A 17 39.22 -2.17 -8.75
C SER A 17 38.04 -2.83 -9.48
N PHE A 18 36.78 -2.50 -9.17
CA PHE A 18 35.63 -3.23 -9.74
C PHE A 18 34.57 -2.40 -10.48
N ILE A 19 34.79 -1.09 -10.71
CA ILE A 19 33.82 -0.20 -11.37
C ILE A 19 34.34 0.23 -12.74
N SER A 20 34.38 -0.71 -13.69
CA SER A 20 34.47 -0.42 -15.13
C SER A 20 33.74 -1.50 -15.93
N GLY A 21 32.41 -1.56 -15.75
CA GLY A 21 31.56 -2.52 -16.46
C GLY A 21 30.17 -1.97 -16.73
N SER A 22 29.98 -1.37 -17.90
CA SER A 22 28.68 -0.92 -18.40
C SER A 22 27.70 -2.10 -18.54
N TYR A 23 26.59 -2.08 -17.82
CA TYR A 23 25.46 -2.99 -18.06
C TYR A 23 24.32 -2.26 -18.78
N ALA A 24 24.24 -2.47 -20.09
CA ALA A 24 23.07 -2.14 -20.90
C ALA A 24 21.98 -3.21 -20.71
N ASN A 25 20.76 -2.77 -20.41
CA ASN A 25 19.57 -3.61 -20.23
C ASN A 25 18.96 -4.01 -21.58
N PRO A 26 18.82 -5.30 -21.95
CA PRO A 26 18.27 -5.70 -23.24
C PRO A 26 16.75 -6.01 -23.22
N PHE A 27 16.01 -5.65 -22.17
CA PHE A 27 14.59 -6.02 -22.00
C PHE A 27 13.55 -4.95 -22.38
N LEU A 28 13.95 -3.88 -23.06
CA LEU A 28 13.02 -2.89 -23.62
C LEU A 28 13.12 -2.89 -25.15
N GLY A 29 12.36 -3.78 -25.77
CA GLY A 29 12.27 -3.91 -27.21
C GLY A 29 10.99 -4.65 -27.64
N GLY A 30 9.83 -4.15 -27.23
CA GLY A 30 8.54 -4.68 -27.68
C GLY A 30 8.17 -4.11 -29.05
N THR A 31 8.45 -4.84 -30.13
CA THR A 31 7.81 -4.57 -31.43
C THR A 31 6.41 -5.16 -31.44
N GLY A 32 5.42 -4.33 -31.77
CA GLY A 32 4.03 -4.72 -31.88
C GLY A 32 3.84 -5.71 -33.03
N ASN A 33 3.89 -7.01 -32.73
CA ASN A 33 3.24 -8.11 -33.44
C ASN A 33 3.70 -9.45 -32.82
N GLY A 34 3.30 -9.72 -31.57
CA GLY A 34 3.23 -11.05 -30.93
C GLY A 34 4.08 -12.21 -31.46
N CYS A 35 5.37 -12.00 -31.72
CA CYS A 35 6.30 -13.01 -32.21
C CYS A 35 7.44 -13.12 -31.20
N MET A 36 7.55 -14.28 -30.54
CA MET A 36 8.74 -14.63 -29.77
C MET A 36 9.65 -15.45 -30.66
N SER A 37 10.87 -14.98 -30.88
CA SER A 37 11.96 -15.78 -31.45
C SER A 37 12.98 -16.06 -30.36
N VAL A 38 13.33 -17.33 -30.16
CA VAL A 38 14.48 -17.73 -29.34
C VAL A 38 15.52 -18.30 -30.30
N SER A 39 16.70 -17.67 -30.34
CA SER A 39 17.86 -18.19 -31.05
C SER A 39 18.68 -19.06 -30.09
N VAL A 40 18.86 -20.33 -30.44
CA VAL A 40 19.79 -21.23 -29.74
C VAL A 40 21.06 -21.33 -30.57
N SER A 41 22.19 -20.95 -30.00
CA SER A 41 23.52 -21.13 -30.61
C SER A 41 24.27 -22.24 -29.88
N VAL A 42 24.74 -23.25 -30.62
CA VAL A 42 25.60 -24.33 -30.12
C VAL A 42 27.04 -24.04 -30.58
N PRO A 43 28.07 -24.19 -29.73
CA PRO A 43 29.45 -23.93 -30.13
C PRO A 43 30.03 -25.16 -30.86
N HIS A 44 30.46 -24.98 -32.11
CA HIS A 44 31.44 -25.85 -32.78
C HIS A 44 32.25 -25.04 -33.81
N SER A 45 33.41 -25.59 -34.15
CA SER A 45 34.59 -24.96 -34.77
C SER A 45 34.36 -24.14 -36.04
N ALA A 46 35.33 -23.25 -36.28
CA ALA A 46 35.40 -22.32 -37.40
C ALA A 46 35.12 -22.99 -38.75
N GLN A 47 34.33 -22.30 -39.58
CA GLN A 47 33.93 -22.63 -40.96
C GLN A 47 32.64 -23.47 -41.13
N ASN A 48 31.53 -23.02 -40.55
CA ASN A 48 30.21 -22.86 -41.21
C ASN A 48 29.13 -22.61 -40.15
N ARG A 49 28.64 -21.36 -40.05
CA ARG A 49 27.51 -21.04 -39.17
C ARG A 49 26.20 -21.47 -39.83
N VAL A 50 25.62 -22.58 -39.37
CA VAL A 50 24.25 -22.97 -39.73
C VAL A 50 23.28 -22.33 -38.72
N SER A 51 22.48 -21.35 -39.17
CA SER A 51 21.39 -20.79 -38.37
C SER A 51 20.10 -21.58 -38.62
N ILE A 52 19.62 -22.32 -37.63
CA ILE A 52 18.30 -22.97 -37.71
C ILE A 52 17.25 -22.01 -37.13
N ARG A 53 16.36 -21.49 -37.98
CA ARG A 53 15.15 -20.79 -37.54
C ARG A 53 14.00 -21.78 -37.44
N VAL A 54 13.52 -22.03 -36.23
CA VAL A 54 12.24 -22.73 -36.02
C VAL A 54 11.12 -21.69 -36.03
N LEU A 55 10.36 -21.65 -37.12
CA LEU A 55 9.14 -20.85 -37.25
C LEU A 55 7.95 -21.66 -36.75
N ALA A 56 7.66 -21.58 -35.46
CA ALA A 56 6.43 -22.13 -34.91
C ALA A 56 5.24 -21.21 -35.27
N ARG A 57 4.64 -21.42 -36.44
CA ARG A 57 3.32 -20.84 -36.74
C ARG A 57 2.27 -21.62 -35.96
N LYS A 58 1.82 -21.08 -34.83
CA LYS A 58 0.56 -21.51 -34.22
C LYS A 58 -0.54 -21.24 -35.25
N GLY A 59 -1.16 -22.29 -35.78
CA GLY A 59 -2.23 -22.17 -36.76
C GLY A 59 -3.27 -21.16 -36.26
N LYS A 60 -3.66 -20.20 -37.11
CA LYS A 60 -4.75 -19.28 -36.82
C LYS A 60 -5.98 -20.11 -36.48
N LYS A 61 -6.35 -20.18 -35.20
CA LYS A 61 -7.70 -20.62 -34.86
C LYS A 61 -8.64 -19.59 -35.49
N LYS A 62 -9.49 -20.03 -36.41
CA LYS A 62 -10.69 -19.28 -36.78
C LYS A 62 -11.43 -18.99 -35.47
N HIS A 63 -11.70 -17.71 -35.22
CA HIS A 63 -12.36 -17.12 -34.04
C HIS A 63 -11.43 -16.73 -32.88
N GLU A 64 -10.86 -15.52 -32.99
CA GLU A 64 -10.36 -14.71 -31.86
C GLU A 64 -11.45 -13.81 -31.24
N ARG A 65 -12.70 -13.92 -31.70
CA ARG A 65 -13.83 -13.20 -31.09
C ARG A 65 -14.54 -14.15 -30.10
N PRO A 66 -14.76 -13.76 -28.84
CA PRO A 66 -15.56 -14.55 -27.90
C PRO A 66 -17.08 -14.41 -28.14
N TRP A 67 -17.50 -13.75 -29.22
CA TRP A 67 -18.90 -13.50 -29.55
C TRP A 67 -19.22 -14.09 -30.93
N PRO A 68 -20.41 -14.70 -31.13
CA PRO A 68 -20.86 -15.16 -32.44
C PRO A 68 -21.00 -13.98 -33.41
N ASP A 69 -20.86 -14.24 -34.72
CA ASP A 69 -20.99 -13.19 -35.72
C ASP A 69 -22.43 -12.62 -35.69
N LEU A 70 -22.59 -11.32 -35.92
CA LEU A 70 -23.88 -10.61 -35.79
C LEU A 70 -25.01 -11.21 -36.66
N ASN A 71 -24.66 -11.98 -37.68
CA ASN A 71 -25.60 -12.68 -38.57
C ASN A 71 -26.03 -14.06 -38.03
N GLU A 72 -25.47 -14.52 -36.91
CA GLU A 72 -25.82 -15.77 -36.22
C GLU A 72 -26.71 -15.51 -34.99
N ILE A 73 -27.12 -14.26 -34.75
CA ILE A 73 -28.03 -13.91 -33.67
C ILE A 73 -29.46 -14.06 -34.18
N ASP A 74 -30.20 -15.01 -33.61
CA ASP A 74 -31.60 -15.28 -33.91
C ASP A 74 -32.46 -13.99 -33.76
N PRO A 75 -33.25 -13.58 -34.77
CA PRO A 75 -34.14 -12.43 -34.67
C PRO A 75 -35.19 -12.54 -33.55
N GLU A 76 -35.51 -13.74 -33.06
CA GLU A 76 -36.49 -13.98 -31.98
C GLU A 76 -35.89 -13.95 -30.56
N TRP A 77 -34.68 -13.42 -30.41
CA TRP A 77 -33.92 -13.55 -29.17
C TRP A 77 -34.54 -12.81 -27.97
N LYS A 78 -35.00 -13.58 -26.98
CA LYS A 78 -35.57 -13.10 -25.72
C LYS A 78 -34.46 -12.66 -24.72
N PRO A 79 -34.66 -11.58 -23.94
CA PRO A 79 -33.67 -11.06 -22.97
C PRO A 79 -33.17 -12.08 -21.93
N GLU A 80 -33.98 -13.10 -21.63
CA GLU A 80 -33.65 -14.17 -20.68
C GLU A 80 -32.42 -15.00 -21.11
N HIS A 81 -32.09 -15.05 -22.40
CA HIS A 81 -31.00 -15.87 -22.93
C HIS A 81 -29.59 -15.35 -22.57
N LEU A 82 -29.42 -14.08 -22.18
CA LEU A 82 -28.12 -13.57 -21.68
C LEU A 82 -27.76 -14.07 -20.28
N MET A 83 -28.76 -14.47 -19.49
CA MET A 83 -28.50 -14.96 -18.13
C MET A 83 -27.71 -16.27 -18.12
N HIS A 84 -27.80 -17.07 -19.19
CA HIS A 84 -27.05 -18.32 -19.36
C HIS A 84 -25.53 -18.10 -19.31
N LEU A 85 -25.02 -16.99 -19.86
CA LEU A 85 -23.58 -16.73 -19.98
C LEU A 85 -22.97 -16.22 -18.67
N SER A 86 -23.79 -15.81 -17.69
CA SER A 86 -23.27 -15.41 -16.40
C SER A 86 -22.82 -16.62 -15.58
N PRO A 87 -21.57 -16.64 -15.04
CA PRO A 87 -21.17 -17.64 -14.07
C PRO A 87 -21.94 -17.50 -12.74
N TYR A 88 -22.68 -16.40 -12.55
CA TYR A 88 -23.47 -16.10 -11.36
C TYR A 88 -24.91 -16.64 -11.50
N LYS A 89 -25.08 -17.92 -11.20
CA LYS A 89 -26.38 -18.60 -11.27
C LYS A 89 -27.22 -18.35 -10.02
N PRO A 90 -28.56 -18.45 -10.10
CA PRO A 90 -29.40 -18.55 -8.92
C PRO A 90 -28.92 -19.69 -8.03
N LEU A 91 -28.97 -19.50 -6.71
CA LEU A 91 -28.65 -20.59 -5.78
C LEU A 91 -29.64 -21.74 -6.01
N LYS A 92 -29.13 -22.97 -6.07
CA LYS A 92 -29.95 -24.18 -6.22
C LYS A 92 -30.95 -24.36 -5.07
N GLU A 93 -30.53 -23.95 -3.87
CA GLU A 93 -31.34 -24.00 -2.65
C GLU A 93 -31.49 -22.59 -2.10
N LYS A 94 -32.70 -22.26 -1.63
CA LYS A 94 -32.92 -21.00 -0.91
C LYS A 94 -32.19 -21.09 0.44
N PRO A 95 -31.24 -20.19 0.74
CA PRO A 95 -30.48 -20.26 1.97
C PRO A 95 -31.42 -20.01 3.16
N ARG A 96 -31.30 -20.83 4.21
CA ARG A 96 -32.12 -20.69 5.43
C ARG A 96 -31.85 -19.34 6.07
N MET A 97 -32.90 -18.57 6.37
CA MET A 97 -32.75 -17.25 6.99
C MET A 97 -31.96 -17.34 8.29
N LEU A 98 -30.82 -16.65 8.33
CA LEU A 98 -30.03 -16.49 9.53
C LEU A 98 -30.59 -15.32 10.33
N ASN A 99 -30.62 -15.48 11.65
CA ASN A 99 -31.12 -14.46 12.57
C ASN A 99 -29.98 -13.97 13.44
N LEU A 100 -29.94 -12.67 13.68
CA LEU A 100 -28.90 -12.05 14.51
C LEU A 100 -29.24 -12.19 16.00
N GLN A 101 -28.23 -12.13 16.86
CA GLN A 101 -28.40 -12.38 18.30
C GLN A 101 -29.32 -11.34 18.96
N PHE A 102 -29.20 -10.07 18.57
CA PHE A 102 -30.02 -8.98 19.11
C PHE A 102 -31.48 -9.05 18.63
N GLU A 103 -31.79 -9.76 17.54
CA GLU A 103 -33.17 -9.90 17.02
C GLU A 103 -34.03 -10.88 17.82
N LYS A 104 -33.46 -11.63 18.79
CA LYS A 104 -34.18 -12.61 19.61
C LYS A 104 -35.50 -12.10 20.21
N PRO A 105 -35.62 -10.87 20.76
CA PRO A 105 -36.88 -10.37 21.30
C PRO A 105 -37.96 -10.25 20.23
N ILE A 106 -37.63 -9.70 19.06
CA ILE A 106 -38.55 -9.55 17.92
C ILE A 106 -38.95 -10.91 17.36
N LEU A 107 -38.03 -11.88 17.32
CA LEU A 107 -38.32 -13.23 16.86
C LEU A 107 -39.28 -13.97 17.79
N LYS A 108 -39.17 -13.78 19.11
CA LYS A 108 -40.13 -14.32 20.08
C LYS A 108 -41.53 -13.74 19.86
N LEU A 109 -41.62 -12.43 19.58
CA LEU A 109 -42.89 -11.78 19.27
C LEU A 109 -43.49 -12.31 17.97
N LYS A 110 -42.67 -12.44 16.92
CA LYS A 110 -43.08 -13.01 15.64
C LYS A 110 -43.59 -14.44 15.80
N LYS A 111 -42.88 -15.27 16.57
CA LYS A 111 -43.29 -16.65 16.82
C LYS A 111 -44.66 -16.72 17.51
N ARG A 112 -44.91 -15.87 18.52
CA ARG A 112 -46.23 -15.78 19.17
C ARG A 112 -47.31 -15.32 18.20
N LEU A 113 -47.01 -14.37 17.32
CA LEU A 113 -47.94 -13.92 16.28
C LEU A 113 -48.26 -15.07 15.31
N ASP A 114 -47.26 -15.85 14.90
CA ASP A 114 -47.44 -17.01 14.02
C ASP A 114 -48.26 -18.11 14.71
N GLU A 115 -48.02 -18.40 15.99
CA GLU A 115 -48.81 -19.33 16.82
C GLU A 115 -50.28 -18.89 16.92
N VAL A 116 -50.55 -17.60 17.13
CA VAL A 116 -51.93 -17.06 17.16
C VAL A 116 -52.59 -17.15 15.79
N LYS A 117 -51.85 -16.90 14.70
CA LYS A 117 -52.37 -17.06 13.33
C LYS A 117 -52.73 -18.52 13.01
N GLU A 118 -51.91 -19.47 13.43
CA GLU A 118 -52.20 -20.89 13.26
C GLU A 118 -53.40 -21.33 14.11
N PHE A 119 -53.51 -20.83 15.34
CA PHE A 119 -54.66 -21.07 16.19
C PHE A 119 -55.94 -20.48 15.60
N ALA A 120 -55.88 -19.27 15.06
CA ALA A 120 -57.01 -18.62 14.39
C ALA A 120 -57.52 -19.42 13.17
N LYS A 121 -56.63 -20.06 12.41
CA LYS A 121 -57.00 -20.94 11.28
C LYS A 121 -57.70 -22.23 11.71
N THR A 122 -57.40 -22.72 12.91
CA THR A 122 -57.92 -24.00 13.42
C THR A 122 -59.18 -23.82 14.26
N SER A 123 -59.38 -22.62 14.81
CA SER A 123 -60.53 -22.26 15.63
C SER A 123 -61.78 -21.97 14.78
N LYS A 124 -62.96 -22.27 15.32
CA LYS A 124 -64.26 -21.91 14.73
C LYS A 124 -64.70 -20.47 15.04
N HIS A 125 -63.92 -19.74 15.85
CA HIS A 125 -64.20 -18.36 16.23
C HIS A 125 -63.47 -17.37 15.32
N ASP A 126 -64.14 -16.25 15.01
CA ASP A 126 -63.55 -15.15 14.25
C ASP A 126 -62.53 -14.40 15.13
N LEU A 127 -61.25 -14.65 14.87
CA LEU A 127 -60.11 -14.01 15.56
C LEU A 127 -59.39 -13.02 14.64
N THR A 128 -60.03 -12.59 13.55
CA THR A 128 -59.41 -11.78 12.49
C THR A 128 -58.98 -10.42 13.04
N GLU A 129 -59.85 -9.72 13.78
CA GLU A 129 -59.53 -8.42 14.41
C GLU A 129 -58.37 -8.51 15.41
N LEU A 130 -58.31 -9.59 16.20
CA LEU A 130 -57.22 -9.81 17.14
C LEU A 130 -55.90 -10.02 16.40
N VAL A 131 -55.90 -10.83 15.33
CA VAL A 131 -54.71 -11.05 14.50
C VAL A 131 -54.24 -9.73 13.90
N GLU A 132 -55.13 -8.94 13.29
CA GLU A 132 -54.78 -7.64 12.70
C GLU A 132 -54.22 -6.66 13.75
N SER A 133 -54.83 -6.59 14.93
CA SER A 133 -54.33 -5.73 16.01
C SER A 133 -52.94 -6.17 16.51
N MET A 134 -52.69 -7.47 16.60
CA MET A 134 -51.40 -8.03 17.00
C MET A 134 -50.34 -7.83 15.90
N GLU A 135 -50.71 -7.96 14.63
CA GLU A 135 -49.83 -7.66 13.50
C GLU A 135 -49.43 -6.19 13.49
N ALA A 136 -50.38 -5.26 13.61
CA ALA A 136 -50.11 -3.83 13.66
C ALA A 136 -49.15 -3.49 14.81
N ARG A 137 -49.41 -4.04 16.00
CA ARG A 137 -48.55 -3.85 17.18
C ARG A 137 -47.16 -4.46 16.98
N TYR A 138 -47.07 -5.61 16.33
CA TYR A 138 -45.78 -6.23 15.96
C TYR A 138 -44.99 -5.33 15.02
N TYR A 139 -45.62 -4.81 13.96
CA TYR A 139 -44.96 -3.92 13.00
C TYR A 139 -44.50 -2.61 13.64
N GLU A 140 -45.30 -2.00 14.53
CA GLU A 140 -44.92 -0.80 15.28
C GLU A 140 -43.69 -1.07 16.16
N LEU A 141 -43.72 -2.15 16.94
CA LEU A 141 -42.61 -2.51 17.83
C LEU A 141 -41.35 -2.89 17.06
N ALA A 142 -41.49 -3.65 15.98
CA ALA A 142 -40.36 -3.99 15.11
C ALA A 142 -39.77 -2.74 14.46
N SER A 143 -40.60 -1.82 13.96
CA SER A 143 -40.13 -0.55 13.38
C SER A 143 -39.38 0.28 14.41
N ARG A 144 -39.91 0.45 15.62
CA ARG A 144 -39.22 1.15 16.72
C ARG A 144 -37.89 0.48 17.09
N PHE A 145 -37.88 -0.85 17.16
CA PHE A 145 -36.68 -1.63 17.47
C PHE A 145 -35.58 -1.40 16.43
N TYR A 146 -35.90 -1.56 15.14
CA TYR A 146 -34.92 -1.37 14.07
C TYR A 146 -34.52 0.11 13.86
N ALA A 147 -35.38 1.06 14.23
CA ALA A 147 -35.01 2.48 14.23
C ALA A 147 -33.96 2.82 15.31
N ALA A 148 -34.02 2.14 16.46
CA ALA A 148 -33.18 2.39 17.63
C ALA A 148 -31.90 1.54 17.69
N LEU A 149 -31.47 0.94 16.57
CA LEU A 149 -30.27 0.10 16.54
C LEU A 149 -28.99 0.85 16.90
N GLU A 150 -28.17 0.20 17.72
CA GLU A 150 -26.83 0.66 18.04
C GLU A 150 -25.88 0.54 16.82
N PRO A 151 -24.81 1.36 16.75
CA PRO A 151 -23.85 1.29 15.65
C PRO A 151 -23.28 -0.11 15.39
N ILE A 152 -23.00 -0.87 16.45
CA ILE A 152 -22.46 -2.24 16.32
C ILE A 152 -23.50 -3.23 15.78
N GLU A 153 -24.78 -3.05 16.12
CA GLU A 153 -25.87 -3.86 15.59
C GLU A 153 -26.03 -3.62 14.08
N ARG A 154 -25.91 -2.37 13.63
CA ARG A 154 -25.87 -2.03 12.20
C ARG A 154 -24.66 -2.66 11.50
N VAL A 155 -23.48 -2.69 12.13
CA VAL A 155 -22.30 -3.44 11.60
C VAL A 155 -22.64 -4.93 11.41
N HIS A 156 -23.34 -5.55 12.36
CA HIS A 156 -23.76 -6.95 12.23
C HIS A 156 -24.77 -7.16 11.09
N ILE A 157 -25.67 -6.21 10.84
CA ILE A 157 -26.58 -6.25 9.67
C ILE A 157 -25.82 -6.03 8.36
N ALA A 158 -24.83 -5.13 8.33
CA ALA A 158 -23.96 -4.89 7.17
C ALA A 158 -23.13 -6.14 6.82
N ARG A 159 -22.71 -6.91 7.84
CA ARG A 159 -21.97 -8.17 7.72
C ARG A 159 -22.86 -9.40 7.59
N HIS A 160 -24.17 -9.23 7.45
CA HIS A 160 -25.10 -10.36 7.42
C HIS A 160 -24.75 -11.28 6.24
N PRO A 161 -24.61 -12.62 6.43
CA PRO A 161 -24.16 -13.52 5.36
C PRO A 161 -25.09 -13.56 4.14
N GLN A 162 -26.36 -13.20 4.32
CA GLN A 162 -27.38 -13.14 3.28
C GLN A 162 -27.67 -11.72 2.81
N ARG A 163 -26.83 -10.75 3.19
CA ARG A 163 -26.96 -9.39 2.68
C ARG A 163 -26.79 -9.42 1.15
N PRO A 164 -27.67 -8.76 0.38
CA PRO A 164 -27.58 -8.77 -1.07
C PRO A 164 -26.22 -8.21 -1.52
N THR A 165 -25.55 -8.95 -2.39
CA THR A 165 -24.24 -8.58 -2.95
C THR A 165 -24.41 -7.64 -4.15
N PHE A 166 -23.30 -7.12 -4.68
CA PHE A 166 -23.30 -6.25 -5.86
C PHE A 166 -24.11 -6.82 -7.03
N LEU A 167 -23.84 -8.07 -7.43
CA LEU A 167 -24.56 -8.71 -8.54
C LEU A 167 -26.05 -8.95 -8.24
N ASP A 168 -26.43 -9.19 -6.97
CA ASP A 168 -27.85 -9.28 -6.59
C ASP A 168 -28.58 -7.98 -6.90
N HIS A 169 -27.97 -6.84 -6.58
CA HIS A 169 -28.56 -5.54 -6.88
C HIS A 169 -28.59 -5.26 -8.38
N VAL A 170 -27.47 -5.45 -9.09
CA VAL A 170 -27.42 -5.16 -10.54
C VAL A 170 -28.48 -5.94 -11.29
N ILE A 171 -28.57 -7.26 -11.07
CA ILE A 171 -29.53 -8.13 -11.77
C ILE A 171 -30.97 -7.69 -11.49
N ASN A 172 -31.30 -7.29 -10.26
CA ASN A 172 -32.64 -6.83 -9.91
C ASN A 172 -32.97 -5.42 -10.41
N MET A 173 -31.98 -4.60 -10.76
CA MET A 173 -32.18 -3.20 -11.19
C MET A 173 -32.15 -3.04 -12.72
N THR A 174 -31.41 -3.90 -13.43
CA THR A 174 -31.15 -3.75 -14.87
C THR A 174 -31.98 -4.68 -15.73
N ASP A 175 -32.38 -4.21 -16.91
CA ASP A 175 -33.16 -4.99 -17.88
C ASP A 175 -32.25 -5.93 -18.70
N ARG A 176 -31.03 -5.46 -19.00
CA ARG A 176 -29.98 -6.17 -19.73
C ARG A 176 -28.65 -5.85 -19.07
N TRP A 177 -27.78 -6.84 -18.94
CA TRP A 177 -26.44 -6.62 -18.40
C TRP A 177 -25.41 -7.59 -18.97
N ILE A 178 -24.15 -7.16 -18.98
CA ILE A 178 -23.00 -7.94 -19.49
C ILE A 178 -21.81 -7.73 -18.55
N GLU A 179 -21.27 -8.82 -17.98
CA GLU A 179 -20.04 -8.81 -17.17
C GLU A 179 -18.80 -8.59 -18.06
N LEU A 180 -17.85 -7.80 -17.55
CA LEU A 180 -16.62 -7.45 -18.23
C LEU A 180 -15.40 -7.78 -17.36
N HIS A 181 -14.38 -8.38 -17.97
CA HIS A 181 -13.31 -9.09 -17.26
C HIS A 181 -11.90 -8.57 -17.55
N GLY A 182 -11.01 -8.76 -16.57
CA GLY A 182 -9.56 -8.57 -16.65
C GLY A 182 -9.12 -7.13 -16.49
N ASP A 183 -7.83 -6.91 -16.24
CA ASP A 183 -7.19 -5.59 -16.16
C ASP A 183 -6.29 -5.26 -17.37
N ARG A 184 -6.05 -6.24 -18.27
CA ARG A 184 -5.05 -6.23 -19.38
C ARG A 184 -3.59 -6.38 -18.92
N ALA A 185 -3.34 -6.66 -17.66
CA ALA A 185 -2.01 -6.95 -17.11
C ALA A 185 -1.86 -8.42 -16.65
N GLY A 186 -2.82 -9.28 -16.98
CA GLY A 186 -2.70 -10.74 -16.85
C GLY A 186 -3.56 -11.37 -15.76
N TYR A 187 -4.39 -10.60 -15.04
CA TYR A 187 -5.27 -11.15 -14.01
C TYR A 187 -6.67 -10.52 -14.03
N ASP A 188 -7.69 -11.35 -13.81
CA ASP A 188 -9.07 -10.89 -13.60
C ASP A 188 -9.44 -11.12 -12.14
N ASP A 189 -9.36 -10.05 -11.34
CA ASP A 189 -9.62 -10.15 -9.91
C ASP A 189 -11.11 -10.45 -9.65
N PRO A 190 -11.45 -11.61 -9.06
CA PRO A 190 -12.83 -11.99 -8.83
C PRO A 190 -13.51 -11.09 -7.78
N ALA A 191 -12.78 -10.41 -6.90
CA ALA A 191 -13.35 -9.56 -5.85
C ALA A 191 -13.95 -8.25 -6.39
N ILE A 192 -13.57 -7.80 -7.59
CA ILE A 192 -14.20 -6.66 -8.28
C ILE A 192 -14.98 -7.19 -9.48
N VAL A 193 -16.22 -6.79 -9.65
CA VAL A 193 -16.99 -7.08 -10.86
C VAL A 193 -17.30 -5.76 -11.57
N CYS A 194 -17.18 -5.77 -12.89
CA CYS A 194 -17.53 -4.66 -13.76
C CYS A 194 -18.54 -5.15 -14.78
N CYS A 195 -19.60 -4.37 -15.03
CA CYS A 195 -20.59 -4.73 -16.03
C CYS A 195 -21.21 -3.50 -16.68
N LEU A 196 -21.65 -3.67 -17.92
CA LEU A 196 -22.58 -2.73 -18.55
C LEU A 196 -23.98 -3.19 -18.22
N GLY A 197 -24.86 -2.27 -17.84
CA GLY A 197 -26.26 -2.56 -17.58
C GLY A 197 -27.18 -1.46 -18.12
N SER A 198 -28.39 -1.84 -18.49
CA SER A 198 -29.43 -0.91 -18.95
C SER A 198 -30.47 -0.69 -17.85
N MET A 199 -30.78 0.58 -17.56
CA MET A 199 -31.93 0.97 -16.74
C MET A 199 -32.71 2.06 -17.47
N GLU A 200 -34.01 1.88 -17.66
CA GLU A 200 -34.89 2.86 -18.35
C GLU A 200 -34.36 3.26 -19.74
N GLY A 201 -33.86 2.27 -20.49
CA GLY A 201 -33.33 2.47 -21.85
C GLY A 201 -31.96 3.18 -21.93
N ARG A 202 -31.31 3.46 -20.80
CA ARG A 202 -29.97 4.07 -20.76
C ARG A 202 -28.92 3.09 -20.25
N THR A 203 -27.73 3.15 -20.84
CA THR A 203 -26.59 2.31 -20.45
C THR A 203 -25.76 2.97 -19.36
N TYR A 204 -25.39 2.18 -18.35
CA TYR A 204 -24.57 2.56 -17.22
C TYR A 204 -23.40 1.58 -17.06
N MET A 205 -22.26 2.10 -16.58
CA MET A 205 -21.14 1.27 -16.13
C MET A 205 -21.28 1.00 -14.64
N PHE A 206 -21.46 -0.27 -14.29
CA PHE A 206 -21.54 -0.74 -12.92
C PHE A 206 -20.20 -1.35 -12.50
N ILE A 207 -19.68 -0.95 -11.34
CA ILE A 207 -18.41 -1.46 -10.81
C ILE A 207 -18.58 -1.68 -9.31
N GLY A 208 -18.30 -2.86 -8.79
CA GLY A 208 -18.46 -3.09 -7.36
C GLY A 208 -17.59 -4.19 -6.80
N GLN A 209 -17.37 -4.15 -5.49
CA GLN A 209 -16.84 -5.33 -4.80
C GLN A 209 -17.93 -6.40 -4.74
N GLN A 210 -17.55 -7.63 -5.09
CA GLN A 210 -18.43 -8.79 -5.10
C GLN A 210 -18.01 -9.74 -3.99
N LYS A 211 -18.81 -9.82 -2.93
CA LYS A 211 -18.75 -10.92 -1.95
C LYS A 211 -19.42 -12.18 -2.51
N GLY A 212 -19.25 -13.32 -1.85
CA GLY A 212 -19.92 -14.57 -2.21
C GLY A 212 -21.19 -14.81 -1.39
N ARG A 213 -22.19 -15.49 -1.98
CA ARG A 213 -23.42 -15.86 -1.26
C ARG A 213 -23.24 -17.06 -0.32
N ASN A 214 -22.16 -17.82 -0.49
CA ASN A 214 -21.81 -18.99 0.30
C ASN A 214 -20.29 -19.06 0.51
N SER A 215 -19.82 -19.98 1.36
CA SER A 215 -18.39 -20.08 1.70
C SER A 215 -17.49 -20.35 0.49
N LYS A 216 -17.94 -21.18 -0.47
CA LYS A 216 -17.16 -21.50 -1.68
C LYS A 216 -17.01 -20.27 -2.58
N GLU A 217 -18.10 -19.52 -2.77
CA GLU A 217 -18.07 -18.26 -3.51
C GLU A 217 -17.26 -17.19 -2.78
N ASN A 218 -17.36 -17.10 -1.46
CA ASN A 218 -16.59 -16.15 -0.67
C ASN A 218 -15.09 -16.38 -0.82
N ILE A 219 -14.63 -17.63 -0.72
CA ILE A 219 -13.22 -17.97 -0.95
C ILE A 219 -12.81 -17.59 -2.37
N LYS A 220 -13.61 -17.95 -3.39
CA LYS A 220 -13.33 -17.62 -4.79
C LYS A 220 -13.24 -16.11 -5.04
N ARG A 221 -14.10 -15.33 -4.38
CA ARG A 221 -14.21 -13.87 -4.51
C ARG A 221 -13.36 -13.12 -3.48
N ASN A 222 -12.49 -13.83 -2.77
CA ASN A 222 -11.63 -13.28 -1.73
C ASN A 222 -12.40 -12.44 -0.68
N PHE A 223 -13.60 -12.88 -0.31
CA PHE A 223 -14.52 -12.18 0.60
C PHE A 223 -14.81 -10.72 0.19
N GLY A 224 -14.72 -10.40 -1.11
CA GLY A 224 -14.87 -9.04 -1.62
C GLY A 224 -13.69 -8.13 -1.29
N MET A 225 -12.50 -8.68 -0.97
CA MET A 225 -11.26 -7.94 -0.77
C MET A 225 -10.45 -7.88 -2.07
N PRO A 226 -10.38 -6.73 -2.75
CA PRO A 226 -9.65 -6.63 -4.01
C PRO A 226 -8.14 -6.63 -3.82
N THR A 227 -7.46 -7.30 -4.74
CA THR A 227 -6.03 -7.17 -5.04
C THR A 227 -5.79 -5.92 -5.90
N PRO A 228 -4.52 -5.54 -6.17
CA PRO A 228 -4.21 -4.37 -7.01
C PRO A 228 -4.82 -4.47 -8.42
N HIS A 229 -4.89 -5.69 -8.96
CA HIS A 229 -5.52 -5.97 -10.26
C HIS A 229 -7.01 -5.61 -10.29
N GLY A 230 -7.73 -5.78 -9.18
CA GLY A 230 -9.13 -5.39 -9.06
C GLY A 230 -9.33 -3.88 -9.22
N TYR A 231 -8.48 -3.08 -8.59
CA TYR A 231 -8.53 -1.62 -8.70
C TYR A 231 -8.13 -1.14 -10.10
N ARG A 232 -7.09 -1.74 -10.70
CA ARG A 232 -6.68 -1.45 -12.09
C ARG A 232 -7.78 -1.81 -13.10
N LYS A 233 -8.46 -2.95 -12.90
CA LYS A 233 -9.65 -3.33 -13.69
C LYS A 233 -10.78 -2.30 -13.53
N ALA A 234 -11.09 -1.89 -12.31
CA ALA A 234 -12.11 -0.87 -12.06
C ALA A 234 -11.78 0.43 -12.82
N LEU A 235 -10.55 0.93 -12.70
CA LEU A 235 -10.14 2.15 -13.41
C LEU A 235 -10.20 2.02 -14.93
N ARG A 236 -9.80 0.86 -15.47
CA ARG A 236 -9.92 0.59 -16.91
C ARG A 236 -11.35 0.76 -17.41
N PHE A 237 -12.32 0.21 -16.68
CA PHE A 237 -13.73 0.30 -17.07
C PHE A 237 -14.36 1.66 -16.75
N MET A 238 -13.85 2.38 -15.75
CA MET A 238 -14.19 3.79 -15.56
C MET A 238 -13.75 4.65 -16.76
N ARG A 239 -12.55 4.42 -17.30
CA ARG A 239 -12.07 5.10 -18.53
C ARG A 239 -12.86 4.68 -19.76
N TYR A 240 -13.27 3.42 -19.84
CA TYR A 240 -14.16 2.96 -20.90
C TYR A 240 -15.52 3.68 -20.84
N ALA A 241 -16.11 3.80 -19.65
CA ALA A 241 -17.36 4.53 -19.45
C ALA A 241 -17.23 6.01 -19.82
N GLU A 242 -16.12 6.66 -19.42
CA GLU A 242 -15.80 8.03 -19.82
C GLU A 242 -15.73 8.20 -21.34
N LYS A 243 -15.04 7.30 -22.04
CA LYS A 243 -14.89 7.34 -23.50
C LYS A 243 -16.24 7.26 -24.24
N HIS A 244 -17.18 6.49 -23.69
CA HIS A 244 -18.48 6.25 -24.31
C HIS A 244 -19.62 7.09 -23.71
N GLY A 245 -19.32 7.97 -22.74
CA GLY A 245 -20.32 8.83 -22.11
C GLY A 245 -21.28 8.11 -21.17
N PHE A 246 -20.95 6.91 -20.69
CA PHE A 246 -21.79 6.17 -19.75
C PHE A 246 -21.60 6.70 -18.33
N PRO A 247 -22.68 7.05 -17.59
CA PRO A 247 -22.57 7.33 -16.17
C PRO A 247 -22.06 6.09 -15.42
N ILE A 248 -21.29 6.32 -14.36
CA ILE A 248 -20.66 5.25 -13.58
C ILE A 248 -21.40 5.11 -12.24
N ILE A 249 -21.75 3.88 -11.89
CA ILE A 249 -22.36 3.55 -10.60
C ILE A 249 -21.43 2.56 -9.89
N THR A 250 -20.87 2.96 -8.76
CA THR A 250 -19.98 2.11 -7.97
C THR A 250 -20.67 1.56 -6.73
N PHE A 251 -20.38 0.30 -6.39
CA PHE A 251 -20.96 -0.39 -5.24
C PHE A 251 -19.86 -0.81 -4.27
N VAL A 252 -19.96 -0.30 -3.05
CA VAL A 252 -19.00 -0.54 -1.98
C VAL A 252 -19.52 -1.63 -1.05
N ASP A 253 -18.83 -2.77 -1.05
CA ASP A 253 -19.06 -3.88 -0.11
C ASP A 253 -17.79 -4.70 0.13
N THR A 254 -16.89 -4.16 0.95
CA THR A 254 -15.59 -4.75 1.23
C THR A 254 -15.17 -4.51 2.68
N PRO A 255 -14.60 -5.50 3.37
CA PRO A 255 -13.97 -5.27 4.67
C PRO A 255 -12.65 -4.48 4.53
N GLY A 256 -12.07 -4.43 3.32
CA GLY A 256 -10.84 -3.72 3.02
C GLY A 256 -10.14 -4.26 1.77
N ALA A 257 -9.06 -3.60 1.37
CA ALA A 257 -8.17 -4.14 0.35
C ALA A 257 -7.51 -5.44 0.86
N PHE A 258 -7.22 -6.38 -0.04
CA PHE A 258 -6.55 -7.60 0.37
C PHE A 258 -5.12 -7.31 0.82
N ALA A 259 -4.79 -7.70 2.04
CA ALA A 259 -3.51 -7.41 2.70
C ALA A 259 -2.66 -8.68 2.76
N ASP A 260 -2.19 -9.14 1.59
CA ASP A 260 -1.23 -10.24 1.47
C ASP A 260 0.09 -9.75 0.86
N LEU A 261 1.15 -10.56 1.02
CA LEU A 261 2.49 -10.23 0.52
C LEU A 261 2.49 -9.90 -0.98
N LYS A 262 1.75 -10.69 -1.77
CA LYS A 262 1.70 -10.52 -3.22
C LYS A 262 1.01 -9.23 -3.63
N SER A 263 -0.03 -8.78 -2.93
CA SER A 263 -0.66 -7.49 -3.19
C SER A 263 0.29 -6.32 -2.92
N GLU A 264 1.11 -6.42 -1.88
CA GLU A 264 2.14 -5.42 -1.60
C GLU A 264 3.24 -5.39 -2.68
N GLU A 265 3.78 -6.55 -3.08
CA GLU A 265 4.74 -6.68 -4.20
C GLU A 265 4.20 -6.09 -5.51
N LEU A 266 2.88 -6.22 -5.73
CA LEU A 266 2.18 -5.70 -6.90
C LEU A 266 1.66 -4.25 -6.71
N ASN A 267 2.10 -3.57 -5.65
CA ASN A 267 1.79 -2.17 -5.32
C ASN A 267 0.30 -1.88 -5.06
N GLN A 268 -0.28 -2.49 -4.03
CA GLN A 268 -1.65 -2.20 -3.57
C GLN A 268 -1.88 -0.70 -3.29
N GLY A 269 -0.92 -0.05 -2.64
CA GLY A 269 -0.96 1.40 -2.38
C GLY A 269 -1.01 2.24 -3.66
N GLU A 270 -0.21 1.90 -4.67
CA GLU A 270 -0.22 2.57 -5.98
C GLU A 270 -1.56 2.42 -6.67
N ALA A 271 -2.09 1.20 -6.74
CA ALA A 271 -3.35 0.93 -7.44
C ALA A 271 -4.52 1.72 -6.83
N ILE A 272 -4.58 1.79 -5.49
CA ILE A 272 -5.58 2.62 -4.79
C ILE A 272 -5.35 4.11 -5.07
N ALA A 273 -4.11 4.61 -4.90
CA ALA A 273 -3.80 6.02 -5.09
C ALA A 273 -4.07 6.49 -6.53
N ASN A 274 -3.72 5.67 -7.52
CA ASN A 274 -3.93 5.93 -8.93
C ASN A 274 -5.43 6.00 -9.27
N ASN A 275 -6.24 5.11 -8.69
CA ASN A 275 -7.70 5.20 -8.81
C ASN A 275 -8.22 6.52 -8.22
N LEU A 276 -7.85 6.86 -6.99
CA LEU A 276 -8.30 8.11 -6.34
C LEU A 276 -7.95 9.33 -7.18
N ARG A 277 -6.70 9.43 -7.63
CA ARG A 277 -6.23 10.52 -8.50
C ARG A 277 -7.01 10.56 -9.82
N SER A 278 -7.16 9.43 -10.48
CA SER A 278 -7.81 9.35 -11.79
C SER A 278 -9.30 9.65 -11.72
N MET A 279 -9.98 9.22 -10.65
CA MET A 279 -11.41 9.41 -10.48
C MET A 279 -11.81 10.88 -10.37
N PHE A 280 -10.95 11.77 -9.85
CA PHE A 280 -11.21 13.21 -9.88
C PHE A 280 -11.30 13.79 -11.30
N GLY A 281 -10.63 13.17 -12.28
CA GLY A 281 -10.59 13.64 -13.68
C GLY A 281 -11.61 13.01 -14.63
N ILE A 282 -12.44 12.06 -14.16
CA ILE A 282 -13.42 11.37 -15.01
C ILE A 282 -14.56 12.32 -15.41
N LYS A 283 -14.79 12.49 -16.71
CA LYS A 283 -15.73 13.48 -17.28
C LYS A 283 -17.22 13.11 -17.18
N VAL A 284 -17.53 11.85 -16.86
CA VAL A 284 -18.91 11.37 -16.66
C VAL A 284 -19.30 11.41 -15.17
N PRO A 285 -20.59 11.52 -14.83
CA PRO A 285 -21.01 11.53 -13.43
C PRO A 285 -20.80 10.14 -12.79
N ILE A 286 -20.34 10.14 -11.54
CA ILE A 286 -20.11 8.93 -10.75
C ILE A 286 -21.00 8.98 -9.51
N ILE A 287 -21.76 7.92 -9.26
CA ILE A 287 -22.47 7.72 -7.99
C ILE A 287 -21.93 6.49 -7.30
N THR A 288 -21.55 6.62 -6.04
CA THR A 288 -21.13 5.49 -5.20
C THR A 288 -22.25 5.12 -4.24
N ILE A 289 -22.46 3.82 -4.03
CA ILE A 289 -23.42 3.28 -3.08
C ILE A 289 -22.68 2.34 -2.14
N VAL A 290 -22.70 2.63 -0.84
CA VAL A 290 -22.27 1.66 0.17
C VAL A 290 -23.44 0.75 0.48
N ILE A 291 -23.35 -0.51 0.00
CA ILE A 291 -24.42 -1.49 0.20
C ILE A 291 -24.17 -2.38 1.40
N GLY A 292 -22.93 -2.57 1.85
CA GLY A 292 -22.60 -3.38 3.02
C GLY A 292 -21.56 -2.69 3.88
N GLU A 293 -20.33 -3.18 3.78
CA GLU A 293 -19.19 -2.56 4.47
C GLU A 293 -18.35 -1.71 3.52
N GLY A 294 -17.97 -0.53 3.98
CA GLY A 294 -16.98 0.34 3.34
C GLY A 294 -15.68 0.32 4.13
N GLY A 295 -14.82 -0.66 3.87
CA GLY A 295 -13.54 -0.80 4.55
C GLY A 295 -12.43 0.06 3.97
N SER A 296 -12.07 1.13 4.68
CA SER A 296 -10.82 1.89 4.52
C SER A 296 -10.52 2.33 3.07
N GLY A 297 -9.23 2.38 2.72
CA GLY A 297 -8.77 2.72 1.37
C GLY A 297 -9.27 1.79 0.28
N GLY A 298 -9.57 0.52 0.61
CA GLY A 298 -10.09 -0.43 -0.38
C GLY A 298 -11.51 -0.12 -0.86
N ALA A 299 -12.35 0.38 0.05
CA ALA A 299 -13.63 0.98 -0.33
C ALA A 299 -13.43 2.32 -1.05
N LEU A 300 -12.55 3.17 -0.53
CA LEU A 300 -12.33 4.52 -1.06
C LEU A 300 -11.83 4.51 -2.51
N ALA A 301 -11.05 3.50 -2.90
CA ALA A 301 -10.49 3.29 -4.23
C ALA A 301 -11.52 3.25 -5.37
N ILE A 302 -12.80 3.04 -5.08
CA ILE A 302 -13.90 3.15 -6.05
C ILE A 302 -15.02 4.09 -5.58
N ALA A 303 -14.77 4.90 -4.55
CA ALA A 303 -15.77 5.77 -3.93
C ALA A 303 -15.55 7.27 -4.19
N CYS A 304 -14.56 7.65 -5.00
CA CYS A 304 -14.32 9.06 -5.37
C CYS A 304 -15.37 9.56 -6.38
N SER A 305 -16.55 9.95 -5.90
CA SER A 305 -17.74 10.17 -6.72
C SER A 305 -18.40 11.53 -6.53
N ASN A 306 -19.32 11.87 -7.43
CA ASN A 306 -20.15 13.07 -7.33
C ASN A 306 -21.14 12.97 -6.16
N LYS A 307 -21.69 11.77 -5.94
CA LYS A 307 -22.67 11.47 -4.90
C LYS A 307 -22.32 10.16 -4.22
N ILE A 308 -22.38 10.14 -2.89
CA ILE A 308 -22.23 8.94 -2.06
C ILE A 308 -23.58 8.66 -1.40
N LEU A 309 -24.14 7.51 -1.73
CA LEU A 309 -25.34 6.94 -1.15
C LEU A 309 -24.95 5.82 -0.20
N MET A 310 -25.75 5.60 0.83
CA MET A 310 -25.56 4.48 1.73
C MET A 310 -26.90 3.80 1.99
N LEU A 311 -26.94 2.47 1.95
CA LEU A 311 -28.07 1.75 2.54
C LEU A 311 -28.11 2.05 4.04
N GLU A 312 -29.31 2.06 4.62
CA GLU A 312 -29.55 2.49 5.99
C GLU A 312 -28.66 1.79 7.03
N ASN A 313 -28.42 0.49 6.87
CA ASN A 313 -27.60 -0.31 7.78
C ASN A 313 -26.17 -0.51 7.27
N ALA A 314 -25.78 0.12 6.16
CA ALA A 314 -24.41 0.08 5.69
C ALA A 314 -23.48 0.91 6.59
N VAL A 315 -22.21 0.55 6.60
CA VAL A 315 -21.17 1.20 7.41
C VAL A 315 -19.99 1.59 6.54
N PHE A 316 -19.36 2.74 6.80
CA PHE A 316 -18.18 3.20 6.08
C PHE A 316 -17.16 3.72 7.09
N PHE A 317 -15.94 3.19 7.09
CA PHE A 317 -14.96 3.45 8.14
C PHE A 317 -13.52 3.47 7.64
N VAL A 318 -12.67 4.22 8.33
CA VAL A 318 -11.21 4.26 8.05
C VAL A 318 -10.50 2.98 8.52
N ALA A 319 -10.96 2.38 9.60
CA ALA A 319 -10.47 1.13 10.16
C ALA A 319 -11.64 0.37 10.78
N SER A 320 -11.60 -0.96 10.79
CA SER A 320 -12.68 -1.74 11.39
C SER A 320 -12.82 -1.42 12.88
N PRO A 321 -14.05 -1.50 13.44
CA PRO A 321 -14.25 -1.28 14.88
C PRO A 321 -13.36 -2.16 15.74
N GLU A 322 -13.13 -3.41 15.32
CA GLU A 322 -12.26 -4.36 16.01
C GLU A 322 -10.80 -3.91 16.00
N ALA A 323 -10.29 -3.47 14.85
CA ALA A 323 -8.92 -2.97 14.74
C ALA A 323 -8.71 -1.68 15.54
N CYS A 324 -9.68 -0.76 15.45
CA CYS A 324 -9.65 0.49 16.22
C CYS A 324 -9.65 0.21 17.74
N ALA A 325 -10.49 -0.72 18.20
CA ALA A 325 -10.56 -1.10 19.61
C ALA A 325 -9.28 -1.81 20.09
N ALA A 326 -8.69 -2.68 19.26
CA ALA A 326 -7.43 -3.34 19.56
C ALA A 326 -6.28 -2.32 19.72
N ILE A 327 -6.26 -1.25 18.93
CA ILE A 327 -5.21 -0.21 19.00
C ILE A 327 -5.45 0.76 20.17
N LEU A 328 -6.65 1.35 20.26
CA LEU A 328 -6.93 2.43 21.22
C LEU A 328 -7.24 1.91 22.62
N TYR A 329 -7.91 0.75 22.73
CA TYR A 329 -8.35 0.19 24.00
C TYR A 329 -7.58 -1.09 24.38
N LYS A 330 -6.61 -1.53 23.57
CA LYS A 330 -5.86 -2.78 23.79
C LYS A 330 -6.77 -4.01 23.94
N SER A 331 -7.98 -3.95 23.40
CA SER A 331 -9.00 -5.00 23.54
C SER A 331 -9.99 -4.94 22.38
N ALA A 332 -10.06 -6.01 21.58
CA ALA A 332 -11.03 -6.13 20.50
C ALA A 332 -12.49 -6.21 21.01
N LYS A 333 -12.70 -6.56 22.29
CA LYS A 333 -14.03 -6.60 22.91
C LYS A 333 -14.68 -5.21 23.02
N GLU A 334 -13.88 -4.16 22.98
CA GLU A 334 -14.34 -2.76 22.99
C GLU A 334 -14.78 -2.25 21.60
N ALA A 335 -14.98 -3.15 20.63
CA ALA A 335 -15.49 -2.81 19.30
C ALA A 335 -16.82 -2.04 19.31
N PRO A 336 -17.81 -2.32 20.19
CA PRO A 336 -19.04 -1.52 20.27
C PRO A 336 -18.76 -0.05 20.59
N LYS A 337 -17.89 0.19 21.57
CA LYS A 337 -17.46 1.53 21.97
C LYS A 337 -16.70 2.26 20.86
N ALA A 338 -15.82 1.55 20.15
CA ALA A 338 -15.10 2.10 19.01
C ALA A 338 -16.05 2.46 17.85
N ALA A 339 -17.02 1.59 17.53
CA ALA A 339 -18.01 1.83 16.48
C ALA A 339 -18.84 3.10 16.74
N GLU A 340 -19.25 3.32 17.99
CA GLU A 340 -19.98 4.52 18.41
C GLU A 340 -19.14 5.79 18.23
N LYS A 341 -17.88 5.79 18.72
CA LYS A 341 -17.01 6.97 18.65
C LYS A 341 -16.58 7.32 17.23
N LEU A 342 -16.43 6.33 16.35
CA LEU A 342 -16.06 6.53 14.96
C LEU A 342 -17.21 7.07 14.09
N LYS A 343 -18.47 7.05 14.56
CA LYS A 343 -19.66 7.50 13.81
C LYS A 343 -19.77 6.87 12.40
N ILE A 344 -19.51 5.57 12.29
CA ILE A 344 -19.39 4.83 11.01
C ILE A 344 -20.71 4.55 10.28
N THR A 345 -21.85 4.85 10.90
CA THR A 345 -23.19 4.54 10.38
C THR A 345 -23.60 5.52 9.28
N ALA A 346 -24.51 5.11 8.41
CA ALA A 346 -25.06 5.97 7.37
C ALA A 346 -25.60 7.32 7.91
N ALA A 347 -26.28 7.29 9.07
CA ALA A 347 -26.77 8.49 9.76
C ALA A 347 -25.63 9.39 10.24
N GLY A 348 -24.61 8.83 10.92
CA GLY A 348 -23.46 9.60 11.38
C GLY A 348 -22.67 10.23 10.24
N LEU A 349 -22.47 9.49 9.14
CA LEU A 349 -21.77 9.99 7.95
C LEU A 349 -22.56 11.04 7.17
N LYS A 350 -23.89 11.00 7.23
CA LYS A 350 -24.75 12.05 6.68
C LYS A 350 -24.64 13.33 7.50
N GLU A 351 -24.66 13.22 8.83
CA GLU A 351 -24.44 14.37 9.74
C GLU A 351 -23.06 15.03 9.50
N MET A 352 -22.05 14.23 9.19
CA MET A 352 -20.69 14.70 8.85
C MET A 352 -20.55 15.23 7.41
N GLY A 353 -21.59 15.14 6.57
CA GLY A 353 -21.56 15.59 5.17
C GLY A 353 -20.77 14.71 4.20
N VAL A 354 -20.44 13.48 4.61
CA VAL A 354 -19.76 12.49 3.74
C VAL A 354 -20.78 11.77 2.84
N CYS A 355 -21.87 11.29 3.45
CA CYS A 355 -23.00 10.66 2.77
C CYS A 355 -24.02 11.73 2.33
N ASP A 356 -24.44 11.70 1.07
CA ASP A 356 -25.44 12.62 0.52
C ASP A 356 -26.87 12.16 0.85
N TYR A 357 -27.14 10.86 0.73
CA TYR A 357 -28.48 10.31 0.92
C TYR A 357 -28.45 8.87 1.44
N ILE A 358 -29.39 8.60 2.36
CA ILE A 358 -29.57 7.30 2.99
C ILE A 358 -30.75 6.62 2.30
N VAL A 359 -30.49 5.46 1.72
CA VAL A 359 -31.51 4.64 1.08
C VAL A 359 -32.12 3.74 2.16
N PRO A 360 -33.43 3.84 2.43
CA PRO A 360 -34.08 3.01 3.44
C PRO A 360 -33.99 1.53 3.05
N GLU A 361 -33.87 0.67 4.05
CA GLU A 361 -33.93 -0.78 3.87
C GLU A 361 -35.33 -1.32 4.21
N PRO A 362 -35.71 -2.50 3.69
CA PRO A 362 -36.87 -3.23 4.20
C PRO A 362 -36.79 -3.43 5.71
N LEU A 363 -37.93 -3.63 6.36
CA LEU A 363 -37.98 -3.88 7.81
C LEU A 363 -37.13 -5.11 8.16
N GLY A 364 -36.15 -4.91 9.04
CA GLY A 364 -35.16 -5.92 9.43
C GLY A 364 -33.93 -6.02 8.54
N GLY A 365 -33.81 -5.16 7.52
CA GLY A 365 -32.62 -5.01 6.67
C GLY A 365 -32.78 -5.59 5.26
N ALA A 366 -31.83 -5.25 4.38
CA ALA A 366 -31.85 -5.57 2.94
C ALA A 366 -31.95 -7.07 2.62
N HIS A 367 -31.47 -7.94 3.52
CA HIS A 367 -31.54 -9.39 3.36
C HIS A 367 -32.95 -9.97 3.53
N ARG A 368 -33.88 -9.23 4.15
CA ARG A 368 -35.27 -9.65 4.34
C ARG A 368 -36.08 -9.58 3.04
N ASP A 369 -35.84 -8.55 2.24
CA ASP A 369 -36.42 -8.40 0.90
C ASP A 369 -35.39 -7.77 -0.07
N PRO A 370 -34.51 -8.60 -0.67
CA PRO A 370 -33.50 -8.14 -1.62
C PRO A 370 -34.08 -7.44 -2.85
N ALA A 371 -35.28 -7.83 -3.30
CA ALA A 371 -35.92 -7.26 -4.47
C ALA A 371 -36.41 -5.84 -4.18
N LEU A 372 -37.10 -5.65 -3.05
CA LEU A 372 -37.52 -4.32 -2.60
C LEU A 372 -36.31 -3.41 -2.32
N ALA A 373 -35.27 -3.92 -1.65
CA ALA A 373 -34.05 -3.15 -1.40
C ALA A 373 -33.40 -2.66 -2.71
N SER A 374 -33.33 -3.52 -3.72
CA SER A 374 -32.81 -3.17 -5.06
C SER A 374 -33.70 -2.16 -5.77
N LYS A 375 -35.03 -2.26 -5.64
CA LYS A 375 -35.98 -1.30 -6.22
C LYS A 375 -35.84 0.08 -5.60
N LEU A 376 -35.76 0.16 -4.27
CA LEU A 376 -35.55 1.42 -3.54
C LEU A 376 -34.21 2.07 -3.94
N LEU A 377 -33.17 1.23 -4.10
CA LEU A 377 -31.87 1.67 -4.55
C LEU A 377 -31.90 2.22 -5.98
N LYS A 378 -32.55 1.53 -6.93
CA LYS A 378 -32.75 2.01 -8.31
C LYS A 378 -33.40 3.38 -8.35
N ILE A 379 -34.47 3.58 -7.57
CA ILE A 379 -35.18 4.87 -7.48
C ILE A 379 -34.23 5.97 -6.99
N ALA A 380 -33.45 5.70 -5.94
CA ALA A 380 -32.50 6.67 -5.40
C ALA A 380 -31.38 7.01 -6.40
N ILE A 381 -30.82 6.01 -7.09
CA ILE A 381 -29.80 6.22 -8.12
C ILE A 381 -30.33 7.11 -9.25
N LEU A 382 -31.51 6.78 -9.79
CA LEU A 382 -32.08 7.52 -10.92
C LEU A 382 -32.41 8.96 -10.54
N ARG A 383 -32.91 9.18 -9.31
CA ARG A 383 -33.17 10.52 -8.77
C ARG A 383 -31.88 11.35 -8.72
N GLU A 384 -30.80 10.80 -8.17
CA GLU A 384 -29.53 11.54 -8.04
C GLU A 384 -28.84 11.73 -9.39
N LEU A 385 -28.95 10.76 -10.31
CA LEU A 385 -28.45 10.90 -11.68
C LEU A 385 -29.24 11.94 -12.49
N ALA A 386 -30.52 12.16 -12.18
CA ALA A 386 -31.34 13.13 -12.89
C ALA A 386 -30.78 14.55 -12.84
N VAL A 387 -30.07 14.90 -11.76
CA VAL A 387 -29.39 16.21 -11.63
C VAL A 387 -28.34 16.41 -12.73
N PHE A 388 -27.70 15.34 -13.20
CA PHE A 388 -26.69 15.38 -14.27
C PHE A 388 -27.26 15.15 -15.67
N ARG A 389 -28.57 14.90 -15.79
CA ARG A 389 -29.23 14.67 -17.08
C ARG A 389 -29.58 15.96 -17.83
N ASN A 390 -29.57 17.10 -17.15
CA ASN A 390 -29.95 18.36 -17.77
C ASN A 390 -28.85 18.80 -18.75
N ASN A 391 -29.23 19.19 -19.98
CA ASN A 391 -28.30 19.64 -21.03
C ASN A 391 -27.48 20.87 -20.62
N SER A 392 -27.91 21.59 -19.58
CA SER A 392 -27.16 22.72 -19.01
C SER A 392 -25.95 22.29 -18.14
N VAL A 393 -25.84 21.01 -17.78
CA VAL A 393 -24.74 20.52 -16.95
C VAL A 393 -23.55 20.20 -17.83
N THR A 394 -22.51 21.04 -17.74
CA THR A 394 -21.25 20.85 -18.46
C THR A 394 -20.35 19.83 -17.76
N VAL A 395 -19.38 19.29 -18.50
CA VAL A 395 -18.33 18.42 -17.95
C VAL A 395 -17.58 19.13 -16.81
N ASP A 396 -17.27 20.42 -16.98
CA ASP A 396 -16.59 21.21 -15.95
C ASP A 396 -17.42 21.30 -14.66
N HIS A 397 -18.74 21.40 -14.77
CA HIS A 397 -19.62 21.38 -13.61
C HIS A 397 -19.56 20.03 -12.87
N ILE A 398 -19.55 18.91 -13.59
CA ILE A 398 -19.43 17.55 -13.01
C ILE A 398 -18.10 17.41 -12.26
N LEU A 399 -17.00 17.83 -12.87
CA LEU A 399 -15.66 17.76 -12.25
C LEU A 399 -15.56 18.70 -11.03
N PHE A 400 -16.06 19.93 -11.16
CA PHE A 400 -16.04 20.92 -10.10
C PHE A 400 -16.86 20.47 -8.89
N GLN A 401 -18.05 19.92 -9.10
CA GLN A 401 -18.88 19.39 -8.02
C GLN A 401 -18.17 18.25 -7.28
N ARG A 402 -17.55 17.30 -8.00
CA ARG A 402 -16.76 16.21 -7.38
C ARG A 402 -15.60 16.76 -6.57
N LYS A 403 -14.82 17.68 -7.14
CA LYS A 403 -13.69 18.34 -6.44
C LYS A 403 -14.16 19.02 -5.16
N LEU A 404 -15.22 19.83 -5.23
CA LEU A 404 -15.75 20.57 -4.08
C LEU A 404 -16.28 19.65 -2.99
N LYS A 405 -16.98 18.56 -3.35
CA LYS A 405 -17.47 17.58 -2.38
C LYS A 405 -16.34 17.10 -1.47
N PHE A 406 -15.25 16.61 -2.05
CA PHE A 406 -14.12 16.11 -1.27
C PHE A 406 -13.32 17.22 -0.58
N ARG A 407 -13.18 18.41 -1.19
CA ARG A 407 -12.43 19.52 -0.57
C ARG A 407 -13.11 20.09 0.68
N LYS A 408 -14.43 19.96 0.80
CA LYS A 408 -15.22 20.36 1.96
C LYS A 408 -15.16 19.36 3.14
N ILE A 409 -14.67 18.15 2.91
CA ILE A 409 -14.59 17.12 3.96
C ILE A 409 -13.40 17.44 4.88
N GLY A 410 -13.69 17.54 6.18
CA GLY A 410 -12.72 17.84 7.21
C GLY A 410 -13.06 19.12 7.97
N LYS A 411 -12.81 19.12 9.28
CA LYS A 411 -12.91 20.29 10.14
C LYS A 411 -11.57 20.48 10.83
N TYR A 412 -11.04 21.69 10.76
CA TYR A 412 -9.80 22.08 11.43
C TYR A 412 -10.00 23.49 11.98
N LYS A 413 -9.27 23.80 13.06
CA LYS A 413 -9.22 25.14 13.61
C LYS A 413 -7.98 25.80 13.01
N GLU A 414 -8.18 26.89 12.28
CA GLU A 414 -7.06 27.73 11.86
C GLU A 414 -6.34 28.23 13.11
N LEU A 415 -5.03 28.05 13.14
CA LEU A 415 -4.19 28.66 14.16
C LEU A 415 -3.98 30.13 13.82
N ASP A 416 -3.62 30.93 14.81
CA ASP A 416 -3.17 32.30 14.53
C ASP A 416 -2.04 32.24 13.49
N PRO A 417 -2.03 33.14 12.49
CA PRO A 417 -0.95 33.19 11.51
C PRO A 417 0.37 33.26 12.26
N VAL A 418 1.15 32.18 12.23
CA VAL A 418 2.48 32.19 12.83
C VAL A 418 3.33 33.05 11.91
N ASP A 419 3.86 34.14 12.47
CA ASP A 419 4.84 34.97 11.79
C ASP A 419 5.92 34.07 11.16
N PRO A 420 6.17 34.13 9.84
CA PRO A 420 7.22 33.37 9.18
C PRO A 420 8.59 33.45 9.90
N ALA A 421 8.87 34.57 10.57
CA ALA A 421 10.07 34.74 11.39
C ALA A 421 10.09 33.89 12.68
N LYS A 422 8.93 33.57 13.27
CA LYS A 422 8.82 32.65 14.42
C LYS A 422 8.94 31.18 14.02
N LEU A 423 8.63 30.83 12.78
CA LEU A 423 8.88 29.49 12.21
C LEU A 423 10.39 29.19 12.05
N ARG A 424 11.24 30.23 12.01
CA ARG A 424 12.71 30.12 11.90
C ARG A 424 13.37 29.44 13.10
N ASN A 425 12.75 29.52 14.30
CA ASN A 425 13.28 28.97 15.56
C ASN A 425 12.48 27.76 16.08
N MET A 426 11.52 27.23 15.32
CA MET A 426 10.91 25.95 15.64
C MET A 426 11.89 24.83 15.30
N LYS A 427 12.13 23.88 16.22
CA LYS A 427 12.90 22.66 15.92
C LYS A 427 12.34 22.03 14.64
N ARG A 428 13.15 21.96 13.59
CA ARG A 428 12.79 21.26 12.35
C ARG A 428 12.46 19.82 12.72
N ARG A 429 11.28 19.35 12.28
CA ARG A 429 10.96 17.92 12.29
C ARG A 429 12.06 17.22 11.48
N GLU A 430 12.68 16.20 12.05
CA GLU A 430 13.78 15.47 11.42
C GLU A 430 13.43 15.14 9.96
N VAL A 431 14.25 15.65 9.05
CA VAL A 431 13.99 15.62 7.60
C VAL A 431 14.15 14.16 7.12
N PRO A 432 13.26 13.64 6.27
CA PRO A 432 13.46 12.34 5.65
C PRO A 432 14.76 12.34 4.84
N TYR A 433 15.57 11.30 5.03
CA TYR A 433 16.90 11.05 4.46
C TYR A 433 16.94 10.86 2.92
N SER A 434 16.03 11.49 2.17
CA SER A 434 15.92 11.33 0.71
C SER A 434 16.55 12.49 -0.09
N ALA A 435 17.35 13.36 0.55
CA ALA A 435 17.98 14.50 -0.13
C ALA A 435 19.46 14.30 -0.50
N PHE A 436 20.07 13.17 -0.11
CA PHE A 436 21.44 12.85 -0.50
C PHE A 436 21.42 11.92 -1.70
N ASN A 437 21.49 12.50 -2.90
CA ASN A 437 21.77 11.74 -4.11
C ASN A 437 23.20 11.19 -4.00
N TYR A 438 23.32 9.87 -4.08
CA TYR A 438 24.59 9.17 -3.93
C TYR A 438 25.32 9.12 -5.27
N THR A 439 26.49 9.75 -5.34
CA THR A 439 27.60 9.30 -6.19
C THR A 439 28.68 8.73 -5.28
N ASP A 440 29.40 7.72 -5.78
CA ASP A 440 30.28 6.82 -5.02
C ASP A 440 31.28 7.53 -4.09
N PRO A 441 31.68 6.90 -2.97
CA PRO A 441 32.63 7.46 -2.02
C PRO A 441 34.05 7.28 -2.59
N THR A 442 34.46 8.13 -3.52
CA THR A 442 35.86 8.41 -3.74
C THR A 442 36.37 9.31 -2.59
N PRO A 443 37.66 9.24 -2.20
CA PRO A 443 38.25 10.35 -1.47
C PRO A 443 37.92 11.62 -2.26
N TYR A 444 37.38 12.63 -1.60
CA TYR A 444 37.10 13.87 -2.30
C TYR A 444 38.43 14.47 -2.73
N ASP A 445 38.58 14.73 -4.03
CA ASP A 445 39.71 15.48 -4.54
C ASP A 445 39.64 16.93 -4.01
N LYS A 446 40.78 17.63 -3.97
CA LYS A 446 40.90 18.99 -3.43
C LYS A 446 39.81 19.93 -3.98
N GLU A 447 39.57 19.90 -5.30
CA GLU A 447 38.53 20.68 -5.96
C GLU A 447 37.11 20.31 -5.51
N GLN A 448 36.85 19.03 -5.21
CA GLN A 448 35.54 18.57 -4.74
C GLN A 448 35.30 18.95 -3.28
N LEU A 449 36.34 18.96 -2.44
CA LEU A 449 36.26 19.46 -1.06
C LEU A 449 36.05 20.97 -1.03
N GLU A 450 36.72 21.72 -1.91
CA GLU A 450 36.54 23.17 -2.04
C GLU A 450 35.13 23.51 -2.52
N ALA A 451 34.63 22.84 -3.56
CA ALA A 451 33.26 23.02 -4.04
C ALA A 451 32.21 22.63 -2.98
N ALA A 452 32.42 21.52 -2.27
CA ALA A 452 31.52 21.10 -1.21
C ALA A 452 31.60 22.02 0.02
N LEU A 453 32.77 22.59 0.32
CA LEU A 453 32.93 23.59 1.37
C LEU A 453 32.21 24.89 1.01
N GLU A 454 32.28 25.32 -0.26
CA GLU A 454 31.55 26.48 -0.78
C GLU A 454 30.04 26.27 -0.64
N ASP A 455 29.54 25.11 -1.08
CA ASP A 455 28.13 24.72 -0.94
C ASP A 455 27.71 24.67 0.53
N VAL A 456 28.53 24.08 1.41
CA VAL A 456 28.24 23.98 2.84
C VAL A 456 28.23 25.35 3.52
N LYS A 457 29.14 26.27 3.15
CA LYS A 457 29.15 27.66 3.65
C LYS A 457 27.90 28.45 3.27
N THR A 458 27.17 28.04 2.22
CA THR A 458 25.87 28.65 1.89
C THR A 458 24.75 28.26 2.87
N PHE A 459 24.90 27.13 3.59
CA PHE A 459 23.86 26.57 4.45
C PHE A 459 24.23 26.53 5.94
N LEU A 460 25.52 26.54 6.29
CA LEU A 460 26.04 26.45 7.65
C LEU A 460 26.99 27.62 7.94
N SER A 461 26.91 28.15 9.16
CA SER A 461 27.83 29.17 9.67
C SER A 461 29.22 28.59 10.00
N GLU A 462 30.25 29.44 10.07
CA GLU A 462 31.62 29.01 10.40
C GLU A 462 31.69 28.27 11.76
N GLU A 463 30.95 28.73 12.76
CA GLU A 463 30.83 28.08 14.08
C GLU A 463 30.22 26.66 13.98
N GLU A 464 29.28 26.44 13.04
CA GLU A 464 28.64 25.14 12.83
C GLU A 464 29.56 24.16 12.08
N ILE A 465 30.40 24.66 11.17
CA ILE A 465 31.42 23.87 10.48
C ILE A 465 32.50 23.42 11.48
N GLU A 466 32.96 24.33 12.34
CA GLU A 466 33.93 24.02 13.39
C GLU A 466 33.36 23.00 14.39
N HIS A 467 32.09 23.15 14.77
CA HIS A 467 31.38 22.16 15.59
C HIS A 467 31.27 20.80 14.89
N LEU A 468 30.95 20.75 13.58
CA LEU A 468 30.81 19.50 12.82
C LEU A 468 32.14 18.72 12.71
N ILE A 469 33.25 19.44 12.67
CA ILE A 469 34.63 18.93 12.55
C ILE A 469 35.26 18.63 13.92
N SER A 470 34.66 19.10 15.01
CA SER A 470 35.18 18.92 16.36
C SER A 470 35.39 17.45 16.75
N ASP A 471 36.40 17.21 17.60
CA ASP A 471 36.71 15.89 18.14
C ASP A 471 35.53 15.22 18.86
N GLU A 472 34.69 16.00 19.53
CA GLU A 472 33.54 15.48 20.26
C GLU A 472 32.45 14.96 19.31
N ASN A 473 32.19 15.68 18.21
CA ASN A 473 31.17 15.27 17.25
C ASN A 473 31.62 14.16 16.32
N LEU A 474 32.89 14.12 15.92
CA LEU A 474 33.43 12.98 15.18
C LEU A 474 33.34 11.68 16.00
N LYS A 475 33.69 11.72 17.30
CA LYS A 475 33.51 10.58 18.21
C LYS A 475 32.05 10.20 18.42
N LYS A 476 31.13 11.17 18.38
CA LYS A 476 29.69 10.90 18.47
C LYS A 476 29.17 10.23 17.21
N LEU A 477 29.55 10.74 16.04
CA LEU A 477 29.21 10.16 14.74
C LEU A 477 29.75 8.74 14.59
N GLU A 478 30.97 8.49 15.07
CA GLU A 478 31.59 7.16 15.09
C GLU A 478 30.75 6.17 15.93
N LYS A 479 30.36 6.54 17.15
CA LYS A 479 29.48 5.70 18.00
C LYS A 479 28.12 5.44 17.36
N GLU A 480 27.55 6.44 16.70
CA GLU A 480 26.28 6.29 16.00
C GLU A 480 26.39 5.38 14.77
N LEU A 481 27.53 5.44 14.07
CA LEU A 481 27.83 4.58 12.92
C LEU A 481 27.98 3.12 13.37
N ASP A 482 28.68 2.87 14.47
CA ASP A 482 28.80 1.54 15.07
C ASP A 482 27.42 0.93 15.43
N VAL A 483 26.51 1.74 15.97
CA VAL A 483 25.15 1.29 16.30
C VAL A 483 24.38 0.91 15.04
N GLU A 484 24.49 1.70 13.97
CA GLU A 484 23.82 1.39 12.70
C GLU A 484 24.44 0.18 11.98
N TRP A 485 25.76 -0.02 12.09
CA TRP A 485 26.44 -1.22 11.60
C TRP A 485 25.93 -2.48 12.28
N ASN A 486 25.80 -2.47 13.61
CA ASN A 486 25.25 -3.59 14.36
C ASN A 486 23.79 -3.89 13.96
N LYS A 487 22.97 -2.86 13.73
CA LYS A 487 21.59 -3.03 13.22
C LYS A 487 21.58 -3.60 11.80
N ALA A 488 22.52 -3.21 10.95
CA ALA A 488 22.64 -3.74 9.59
C ALA A 488 23.02 -5.23 9.60
N LEU A 489 24.04 -5.61 10.38
CA LEU A 489 24.44 -7.00 10.54
C LEU A 489 23.31 -7.87 11.10
N PHE A 490 22.51 -7.34 12.02
CA PHE A 490 21.34 -8.04 12.56
C PHE A 490 20.26 -8.26 11.49
N LYS A 491 19.96 -7.24 10.68
CA LYS A 491 18.98 -7.32 9.59
C LYS A 491 19.40 -8.27 8.46
N LEU A 492 20.71 -8.35 8.20
CA LEU A 492 21.29 -9.24 7.18
C LEU A 492 21.49 -10.68 7.68
N GLY A 493 21.21 -10.96 8.97
CA GLY A 493 21.41 -12.28 9.55
C GLY A 493 22.88 -12.67 9.79
N LEU A 494 23.82 -11.76 9.51
CA LEU A 494 25.27 -11.98 9.61
C LEU A 494 25.84 -11.70 11.00
N TYR A 495 25.02 -11.20 11.93
CA TYR A 495 25.47 -10.84 13.29
C TYR A 495 26.02 -12.04 14.08
N GLY A 496 25.44 -13.23 13.90
CA GLY A 496 25.92 -14.45 14.55
C GLY A 496 27.34 -14.80 14.10
N ASP A 497 27.58 -14.78 12.79
CA ASP A 497 28.87 -15.13 12.18
C ASP A 497 29.95 -14.08 12.47
N ALA A 498 29.58 -12.79 12.50
CA ALA A 498 30.49 -11.71 12.89
C ALA A 498 30.93 -11.84 14.37
N LYS A 499 30.01 -12.25 15.25
CA LYS A 499 30.28 -12.42 16.69
C LYS A 499 31.14 -13.66 16.98
N THR A 500 30.93 -14.76 16.26
CA THR A 500 31.77 -15.96 16.39
C THR A 500 33.19 -15.70 15.89
N LEU A 501 33.32 -15.04 14.73
CA LEU A 501 34.60 -14.63 14.17
C LEU A 501 35.37 -13.71 15.14
N HIS A 502 34.69 -12.74 15.75
CA HIS A 502 35.31 -11.84 16.72
C HIS A 502 35.86 -12.59 17.95
N LYS A 503 35.14 -13.60 18.42
CA LYS A 503 35.59 -14.45 19.53
C LYS A 503 36.81 -15.29 19.14
N GLU A 504 36.80 -15.89 17.95
CA GLU A 504 37.92 -16.68 17.42
C GLU A 504 39.19 -15.82 17.23
N ILE A 505 39.05 -14.57 16.77
CA ILE A 505 40.15 -13.61 16.61
C ILE A 505 40.73 -13.21 17.97
N GLY A 506 39.87 -12.91 18.95
CA GLY A 506 40.30 -12.55 20.31
C GLY A 506 40.99 -13.70 21.05
N GLU A 507 40.61 -14.95 20.79
CA GLU A 507 41.26 -16.14 21.34
C GLU A 507 42.69 -16.37 20.78
N VAL A 508 42.99 -15.87 19.57
CA VAL A 508 44.30 -16.03 18.89
C VAL A 508 45.25 -14.87 19.17
N LEU A 509 44.78 -13.62 19.14
CA LEU A 509 45.61 -12.42 19.29
C LEU A 509 45.68 -11.90 20.74
N GLY A 510 44.88 -12.44 21.66
CA GLY A 510 44.77 -11.98 23.05
C GLY A 510 44.02 -10.64 23.20
N ASP A 511 44.20 -9.73 22.25
CA ASP A 511 43.37 -8.55 22.02
C ASP A 511 42.83 -8.59 20.56
N PRO A 512 41.50 -8.62 20.36
CA PRO A 512 40.89 -8.64 19.03
C PRO A 512 41.17 -7.38 18.18
N TYR A 513 41.85 -6.37 18.74
CA TYR A 513 42.23 -5.13 18.06
C TYR A 513 43.75 -4.94 17.92
N ALA A 514 44.57 -5.93 18.30
CA ALA A 514 46.02 -5.86 18.14
C ALA A 514 46.44 -6.02 16.67
N GLU A 515 47.41 -5.22 16.22
CA GLU A 515 48.03 -5.38 14.91
C GLU A 515 48.93 -6.62 14.92
N GLY A 516 48.52 -7.67 14.19
CA GLY A 516 49.27 -8.91 14.05
C GLY A 516 48.76 -9.75 12.88
N GLU A 517 49.64 -10.56 12.29
CA GLU A 517 49.27 -11.42 11.17
C GLU A 517 48.29 -12.52 11.61
N LEU A 518 47.10 -12.52 11.01
CA LEU A 518 46.06 -13.51 11.26
C LEU A 518 46.42 -14.86 10.58
N PRO A 519 46.13 -16.00 11.21
CA PRO A 519 46.25 -17.30 10.57
C PRO A 519 45.45 -17.37 9.25
N LYS A 520 46.04 -18.00 8.22
CA LYS A 520 45.46 -18.06 6.85
C LYS A 520 44.03 -18.60 6.79
N GLU A 521 43.61 -19.43 7.75
CA GLU A 521 42.22 -19.93 7.83
C GLU A 521 41.24 -18.88 8.35
N LEU A 522 41.62 -18.09 9.35
CA LEU A 522 40.82 -16.99 9.88
C LEU A 522 40.71 -15.86 8.86
N GLN A 523 41.81 -15.54 8.16
CA GLN A 523 41.82 -14.57 7.07
C GLN A 523 40.77 -14.93 5.98
N LYS A 524 40.69 -16.22 5.60
CA LYS A 524 39.69 -16.69 4.62
C LYS A 524 38.25 -16.57 5.12
N LYS A 525 37.99 -16.75 6.43
CA LYS A 525 36.65 -16.55 7.02
C LYS A 525 36.27 -15.06 7.04
N VAL A 526 37.21 -14.19 7.42
CA VAL A 526 37.06 -12.73 7.36
C VAL A 526 36.72 -12.30 5.92
N ASP A 527 37.50 -12.76 4.94
CA ASP A 527 37.29 -12.43 3.52
C ASP A 527 35.94 -12.90 2.98
N ARG A 528 35.46 -14.08 3.39
CA ARG A 528 34.15 -14.60 3.00
C ARG A 528 33.00 -13.78 3.57
N LEU A 529 33.09 -13.43 4.86
CA LEU A 529 32.08 -12.59 5.50
C LEU A 529 32.08 -11.18 4.91
N GLY A 530 33.26 -10.60 4.65
CA GLY A 530 33.41 -9.31 3.97
C GLY A 530 32.76 -9.30 2.59
N LYS A 531 33.01 -10.33 1.76
CA LYS A 531 32.37 -10.46 0.44
C LYS A 531 30.85 -10.57 0.53
N SER A 532 30.34 -11.41 1.44
CA SER A 532 28.89 -11.58 1.61
C SER A 532 28.21 -10.30 2.09
N LEU A 533 28.87 -9.56 2.99
CA LEU A 533 28.39 -8.27 3.49
C LEU A 533 28.33 -7.24 2.35
N CYS A 534 29.38 -7.12 1.54
CA CYS A 534 29.43 -6.19 0.41
C CYS A 534 28.38 -6.52 -0.67
N GLU A 535 28.20 -7.79 -1.02
CA GLU A 535 27.17 -8.23 -1.98
C GLU A 535 25.74 -7.92 -1.50
N GLN A 536 25.50 -8.01 -0.19
CA GLN A 536 24.19 -7.75 0.40
C GLN A 536 23.92 -6.25 0.63
N LEU A 537 24.96 -5.45 0.89
CA LEU A 537 24.88 -3.99 1.00
C LEU A 537 24.82 -3.28 -0.36
N ALA A 538 25.29 -3.92 -1.44
CA ALA A 538 25.19 -3.39 -2.80
C ALA A 538 23.75 -3.39 -3.36
N ARG A 539 22.79 -4.00 -2.65
CA ARG A 539 21.37 -3.98 -3.04
C ARG A 539 20.77 -2.61 -2.65
N PRO A 540 20.05 -1.93 -3.56
CA PRO A 540 19.58 -0.56 -3.32
C PRO A 540 18.59 -0.40 -2.15
N GLU A 541 18.03 -1.50 -1.65
CA GLU A 541 17.01 -1.51 -0.59
C GLU A 541 17.58 -1.74 0.83
N THR A 542 18.86 -2.09 0.96
CA THR A 542 19.45 -2.52 2.24
C THR A 542 20.16 -1.38 2.97
N VAL A 543 19.45 -0.80 3.94
CA VAL A 543 19.96 0.09 5.02
C VAL A 543 20.40 1.51 4.58
N PRO A 544 19.46 2.36 4.11
CA PRO A 544 19.76 3.77 3.74
C PRO A 544 20.32 4.63 4.89
N SER A 545 19.94 4.34 6.15
CA SER A 545 20.42 5.04 7.35
C SER A 545 21.94 4.90 7.56
N LEU A 546 22.46 3.68 7.37
CA LEU A 546 23.89 3.39 7.53
C LEU A 546 24.73 4.14 6.49
N ARG A 547 24.28 4.08 5.23
CA ARG A 547 24.95 4.74 4.09
C ARG A 547 25.07 6.25 4.30
N ALA A 548 23.98 6.90 4.72
CA ALA A 548 23.98 8.34 4.94
C ALA A 548 24.87 8.77 6.12
N LYS A 549 24.87 8.01 7.23
CA LYS A 549 25.77 8.29 8.37
C LYS A 549 27.24 8.07 8.03
N PHE A 550 27.53 7.03 7.23
CA PHE A 550 28.89 6.75 6.77
C PHE A 550 29.42 7.90 5.90
N GLN A 551 28.59 8.42 4.98
CA GLN A 551 28.94 9.58 4.15
C GLN A 551 29.19 10.83 4.99
N LEU A 552 28.32 11.12 5.96
CA LEU A 552 28.48 12.28 6.83
C LEU A 552 29.77 12.21 7.65
N TYR A 553 30.10 11.02 8.17
CA TYR A 553 31.34 10.80 8.92
C TYR A 553 32.57 11.02 8.05
N HIS A 554 32.62 10.41 6.86
CA HIS A 554 33.74 10.58 5.93
C HIS A 554 33.88 12.01 5.42
N PHE A 555 32.77 12.70 5.16
CA PHE A 555 32.78 14.11 4.78
C PHE A 555 33.39 14.97 5.88
N ALA A 556 32.91 14.82 7.13
CA ALA A 556 33.42 15.58 8.28
C ALA A 556 34.91 15.31 8.53
N LEU A 557 35.36 14.06 8.37
CA LEU A 557 36.75 13.66 8.59
C LEU A 557 37.68 14.19 7.48
N ASN A 558 37.27 14.12 6.22
CA ASN A 558 38.05 14.68 5.11
C ASN A 558 38.13 16.21 5.19
N LEU A 559 37.03 16.87 5.56
CA LEU A 559 37.01 18.32 5.76
C LEU A 559 37.94 18.74 6.91
N ARG A 560 37.99 17.94 7.98
CA ARG A 560 38.95 18.14 9.08
C ARG A 560 40.39 18.08 8.60
N ILE A 561 40.73 17.04 7.83
CA ILE A 561 42.08 16.83 7.32
C ILE A 561 42.46 17.97 6.37
N PHE A 562 41.52 18.40 5.52
CA PHE A 562 41.71 19.52 4.60
C PHE A 562 41.96 20.84 5.32
N LEU A 563 41.17 21.17 6.35
CA LEU A 563 41.31 22.42 7.09
C LEU A 563 42.48 22.44 8.10
N LEU A 564 43.02 21.28 8.48
CA LEU A 564 44.16 21.18 9.40
C LEU A 564 45.53 21.07 8.70
N ASN A 565 45.56 20.76 7.39
CA ASN A 565 46.79 20.66 6.62
C ASN A 565 46.94 21.87 5.67
N ASP A 566 47.75 22.86 6.06
CA ASP A 566 48.13 23.99 5.19
C ASP A 566 49.11 23.61 4.05
N ASP A 567 49.54 22.34 3.93
CA ASP A 567 50.49 21.85 2.92
C ASP A 567 49.90 20.78 1.99
N TRP A 568 48.83 21.10 1.27
CA TRP A 568 48.50 20.41 0.00
C TRP A 568 49.25 21.10 -1.15
N LYS A 569 50.58 20.91 -1.20
CA LYS A 569 51.43 21.37 -2.31
C LYS A 569 51.37 20.39 -3.48
N ASP A 570 50.95 20.94 -4.62
CA ASP A 570 51.32 20.63 -6.01
C ASP A 570 51.68 19.18 -6.33
N VAL A 571 50.69 18.44 -6.81
CA VAL A 571 50.93 17.42 -7.84
C VAL A 571 50.44 18.05 -9.15
N GLU A 572 51.24 18.98 -9.68
CA GLU A 572 51.10 19.45 -11.06
C GLU A 572 51.69 18.43 -12.03
N ASP A 573 51.09 18.41 -13.23
CA ASP A 573 51.44 17.65 -14.42
C ASP A 573 52.95 17.54 -14.69
N ASP A 574 53.45 16.31 -14.89
CA ASP A 574 54.54 16.06 -15.82
C ASP A 574 54.05 15.06 -16.88
N LYS A 575 53.77 15.62 -18.06
CA LYS A 575 53.71 14.90 -19.32
C LYS A 575 55.09 14.90 -19.97
N ASP A 576 55.36 13.79 -20.64
CA ASP A 576 56.29 13.58 -21.76
C ASP A 576 57.61 12.84 -21.48
N ASP A 577 57.63 11.64 -22.09
CA ASP A 577 58.70 11.01 -22.89
C ASP A 577 59.78 10.09 -22.28
N GLU A 578 59.89 8.93 -22.95
CA GLU A 578 61.01 7.98 -23.13
C GLU A 578 61.19 6.73 -22.22
N GLU A 579 60.86 5.58 -22.84
CA GLU A 579 61.58 4.29 -22.97
C GLU A 579 62.21 3.56 -21.75
N ASP A 580 61.69 2.33 -21.57
CA ASP A 580 62.35 1.05 -21.28
C ASP A 580 62.84 0.61 -19.87
N GLU A 581 62.54 -0.69 -19.64
CA GLU A 581 63.15 -1.72 -18.78
C GLU A 581 62.92 -1.78 -17.24
N ASN A 582 62.12 -2.79 -16.85
CA ASN A 582 62.28 -3.78 -15.76
C ASN A 582 62.68 -3.41 -14.31
N GLN A 583 61.87 -4.00 -13.41
CA GLN A 583 62.20 -4.64 -12.12
C GLN A 583 62.31 -3.81 -10.82
N ASP A 584 61.33 -4.13 -9.95
CA ASP A 584 61.39 -4.43 -8.51
C ASP A 584 62.05 -3.46 -7.50
N ASP A 585 61.25 -3.18 -6.45
CA ASP A 585 61.58 -2.82 -5.07
C ASP A 585 62.41 -1.54 -4.77
N VAL A 586 61.72 -0.42 -4.45
CA VAL A 586 62.17 0.52 -3.40
C VAL A 586 61.00 1.16 -2.63
N LYS A 587 61.02 0.90 -1.31
CA LYS A 587 60.50 1.60 -0.12
C LYS A 587 59.94 3.03 -0.28
N MET A 588 58.75 3.25 0.30
CA MET A 588 58.26 4.56 0.75
C MET A 588 58.35 4.65 2.30
N GLU A 589 59.56 4.94 2.79
CA GLU A 589 59.79 5.48 4.14
C GLU A 589 59.91 7.01 4.03
N SER A 590 58.85 7.78 4.33
CA SER A 590 59.01 9.22 4.64
C SER A 590 57.81 9.93 5.30
N ALA A 591 56.81 9.23 5.86
CA ALA A 591 55.66 9.91 6.50
C ALA A 591 55.47 9.64 8.01
N PHE A 592 56.37 8.90 8.68
CA PHE A 592 56.23 8.52 10.09
C PHE A 592 57.39 9.01 10.98
N SER A 593 57.65 10.31 11.02
CA SER A 593 58.68 10.87 11.90
C SER A 593 58.25 12.13 12.65
N PHE A 594 57.03 12.16 13.22
CA PHE A 594 56.64 13.27 14.10
C PHE A 594 55.58 12.91 15.16
N LEU A 595 55.77 11.84 15.95
CA LEU A 595 54.96 11.58 17.16
C LEU A 595 55.74 10.93 18.32
N ASP A 596 57.05 11.16 18.41
CA ASP A 596 57.81 10.92 19.65
C ASP A 596 57.96 12.24 20.41
N GLU A 597 57.17 12.43 21.48
CA GLU A 597 57.57 13.03 22.77
C GLU A 597 56.33 13.27 23.66
N LYS A 598 56.35 12.69 24.88
CA LYS A 598 55.33 12.89 25.94
C LYS A 598 55.59 14.20 26.70
N PRO A 599 54.59 14.78 27.41
CA PRO A 599 54.60 14.58 28.87
C PRO A 599 53.22 14.45 29.58
N ALA A 600 53.34 13.89 30.79
CA ALA A 600 52.42 13.63 31.92
C ALA A 600 51.16 14.51 32.15
N VAL A 601 50.14 13.95 32.84
CA VAL A 601 49.68 14.34 34.20
C VAL A 601 48.67 13.30 34.76
N ALA A 602 48.67 13.20 36.08
CA ALA A 602 48.27 12.12 36.97
C ALA A 602 46.77 11.89 37.25
N VAL A 603 46.56 10.68 37.77
CA VAL A 603 45.45 10.09 38.54
C VAL A 603 44.89 10.99 39.65
N VAL A 604 43.55 11.13 39.73
CA VAL A 604 42.81 11.16 41.01
C VAL A 604 41.46 10.42 40.86
N ALA A 605 41.26 9.45 41.75
CA ALA A 605 40.11 8.55 41.82
C ALA A 605 38.89 9.18 42.52
N GLY A 606 37.69 8.93 42.02
CA GLY A 606 36.42 9.15 42.73
C GLY A 606 35.89 7.85 43.35
N LYS A 607 36.08 7.66 44.65
CA LYS A 607 35.58 6.52 45.44
C LYS A 607 34.04 6.52 45.55
N LYS A 608 33.46 5.33 45.36
CA LYS A 608 32.08 4.91 45.67
C LYS A 608 31.62 5.32 47.07
N LYS A 609 30.40 5.88 47.21
CA LYS A 609 29.61 5.83 48.46
C LYS A 609 28.69 4.61 48.43
N LYS A 610 28.96 3.63 49.31
CA LYS A 610 28.02 2.58 49.75
C LYS A 610 27.13 3.13 50.87
N GLY A 611 25.94 2.55 50.99
CA GLY A 611 24.84 3.01 51.85
C GLY A 611 25.03 2.88 53.36
N ARG A 612 24.03 3.44 54.04
CA ARG A 612 23.76 3.43 55.49
C ARG A 612 23.63 2.01 56.07
N LYS A 613 24.15 1.84 57.28
CA LYS A 613 23.52 1.13 58.40
C LYS A 613 23.87 1.85 59.71
N ALA A 614 22.90 1.80 60.64
CA ALA A 614 22.75 2.53 61.90
C ALA A 614 22.24 3.98 61.72
#